data_AF-A0A7D9LRE9-F1
#
_entry.id   AF-A0A7D9LRE9-F1
#
_cell.length_a   1.000
_cell.length_b   1.000
_cell.length_c   1.000
_cell.angle_alpha   90.00
_cell.angle_beta   90.00
_cell.angle_gamma   90.00
#
_symmetry.space_group_name_H-M   'P 1'
#
loop_
_entity.id
_entity.type
_entity.pdbx_description
1 polymer ?
#
loop_
_entity_poly.entity_id
_entity_poly.type
_entity_poly.pdbx_seq_one_letter_code
_entity_poly.pdbx_strand_id
1 'polypeptide(L)'
;MAAHFKNRSLTGKFEKIQKRNRGNIIKLQEGLQSWKNGNISSEVEENKNENEEFEPATDIVINTRESTAKQEIKENLPQGSRIVDINQLRKGLESCPFCKEGPLSLSNVQQEKLYGLASKLYIQCQFCSQTNVVETSLAHKSGASGPMAYDINTKSVLASLHTGIGETHLNGILSVMNIPTMTRASFKTREREAGKVVEAVAGHT
;
A
#
# COMPACT_ATOMS: atom_id res chain seq x y z
N MET A 1 -8.10 13.18 55.47
CA MET A 1 -8.80 13.74 54.29
C MET A 1 -8.44 12.89 53.07
N ALA A 2 -9.30 11.95 52.69
CA ALA A 2 -9.09 11.13 51.50
C ALA A 2 -9.66 11.85 50.27
N ALA A 3 -8.81 12.14 49.29
CA ALA A 3 -9.21 12.74 48.03
C ALA A 3 -9.90 11.69 47.14
N HIS A 4 -11.21 11.83 46.96
CA HIS A 4 -11.96 11.10 45.94
C HIS A 4 -11.54 11.57 44.53
N PHE A 5 -10.62 10.84 43.90
CA PHE A 5 -10.41 10.95 42.45
C PHE A 5 -11.63 10.33 41.75
N LYS A 6 -12.48 11.17 41.15
CA LYS A 6 -13.54 10.73 40.25
C LYS A 6 -12.92 10.16 38.98
N ASN A 7 -12.93 8.83 38.84
CA ASN A 7 -12.67 8.15 37.57
C ASN A 7 -13.77 8.54 36.56
N ARG A 8 -13.51 9.57 35.76
CA ARG A 8 -14.30 9.86 34.54
C ARG A 8 -14.02 8.72 33.55
N SER A 9 -15.03 7.91 33.23
CA SER A 9 -14.98 6.86 32.21
C SER A 9 -14.35 7.41 30.91
N LEU A 10 -13.09 7.05 30.66
CA LEU A 10 -12.37 7.33 29.42
C LEU A 10 -12.91 6.48 28.26
N THR A 11 -13.57 5.36 28.58
CA THR A 11 -14.13 4.40 27.64
C THR A 11 -15.21 5.01 26.74
N GLY A 12 -16.17 5.75 27.31
CA GLY A 12 -17.26 6.35 26.53
C GLY A 12 -16.83 7.49 25.59
N LYS A 13 -15.71 8.17 25.86
CA LYS A 13 -15.15 9.19 24.96
C LYS A 13 -14.37 8.56 23.82
N PHE A 14 -13.58 7.52 24.11
CA PHE A 14 -12.80 6.79 23.12
C PHE A 14 -13.71 6.11 22.07
N GLU A 15 -14.78 5.47 22.52
CA GLU A 15 -15.78 4.85 21.62
C GLU A 15 -16.49 5.86 20.72
N LYS A 16 -16.82 7.05 21.24
CA LYS A 16 -17.44 8.12 20.43
C LYS A 16 -16.51 8.64 19.34
N ILE A 17 -15.22 8.82 19.66
CA ILE A 17 -14.19 9.23 18.69
C ILE A 17 -14.01 8.15 17.63
N GLN A 18 -13.92 6.87 18.02
CA GLN A 18 -13.82 5.75 17.09
C GLN A 18 -15.03 5.66 16.17
N LYS A 19 -16.26 5.82 16.69
CA LYS A 19 -17.49 5.82 15.87
C LYS A 19 -17.52 6.95 14.85
N ARG A 20 -17.18 8.18 15.27
CA ARG A 20 -17.12 9.35 14.38
C ARG A 20 -16.05 9.18 13.29
N ASN A 21 -14.86 8.76 13.67
CA ASN A 21 -13.76 8.53 12.71
C ASN A 21 -14.12 7.42 11.72
N ARG A 22 -14.77 6.34 12.19
CA ARG A 22 -15.23 5.24 11.34
C ARG A 22 -16.23 5.70 10.27
N GLY A 23 -17.19 6.56 10.62
CA GLY A 23 -18.15 7.10 9.66
C GLY A 23 -17.50 7.91 8.54
N ASN A 24 -16.54 8.78 8.89
CA ASN A 24 -15.81 9.57 7.90
C ASN A 24 -14.90 8.70 7.02
N ILE A 25 -14.25 7.69 7.61
CA ILE A 25 -13.42 6.73 6.86
C ILE A 25 -14.25 5.94 5.86
N ILE A 26 -15.45 5.47 6.24
CA ILE A 26 -16.34 4.73 5.33
C ILE A 26 -16.69 5.58 4.11
N LYS A 27 -17.08 6.85 4.30
CA LYS A 27 -17.38 7.76 3.19
C LYS A 27 -16.19 7.96 2.25
N LEU A 28 -14.98 8.12 2.80
CA LEU A 28 -13.76 8.25 2.00
C LEU A 28 -13.42 6.97 1.24
N GLN A 29 -13.61 5.80 1.86
CA GLN A 29 -13.41 4.49 1.22
C GLN A 29 -14.43 4.26 0.10
N GLU A 30 -15.70 4.60 0.31
CA GLU A 30 -16.76 4.52 -0.69
C GLU A 30 -16.49 5.47 -1.87
N GLY A 31 -16.10 6.72 -1.59
CA GLY A 31 -15.66 7.67 -2.62
C GLY A 31 -14.50 7.13 -3.45
N LEU A 32 -13.50 6.53 -2.80
CA LEU A 32 -12.35 5.94 -3.48
C LEU A 32 -12.74 4.74 -4.35
N GLN A 33 -13.64 3.88 -3.89
CA GLN A 33 -14.14 2.75 -4.69
C GLN A 33 -14.95 3.24 -5.91
N SER A 34 -15.81 4.24 -5.72
CA SER A 34 -16.58 4.83 -6.81
C SER A 34 -15.68 5.49 -7.86
N TRP A 35 -14.62 6.18 -7.43
CA TRP A 35 -13.62 6.75 -8.32
C TRP A 35 -12.87 5.68 -9.13
N LYS A 36 -12.44 4.59 -8.49
CA LYS A 36 -11.79 3.45 -9.17
C LYS A 36 -12.66 2.80 -10.23
N ASN A 37 -13.97 2.78 -10.00
CA ASN A 37 -14.93 2.19 -10.93
C ASN A 37 -15.33 3.15 -12.08
N GLY A 38 -14.78 4.37 -12.12
CA GLY A 38 -15.09 5.36 -13.14
C GLY A 38 -16.44 6.06 -12.95
N ASN A 39 -17.08 5.90 -11.79
CA ASN A 39 -18.40 6.49 -11.51
C ASN A 39 -18.32 7.94 -11.03
N ILE A 40 -17.11 8.48 -10.83
CA ILE A 40 -16.85 9.87 -10.46
C ILE A 40 -15.85 10.43 -11.48
N SER A 41 -16.34 11.23 -12.42
CA SER A 41 -15.53 11.98 -13.38
C SER A 41 -15.40 13.44 -12.90
N SER A 42 -14.20 13.86 -12.55
CA SER A 42 -13.86 15.27 -12.45
C SER A 42 -13.21 15.70 -13.77
N GLU A 43 -13.96 16.42 -14.63
CA GLU A 43 -13.38 17.12 -15.78
C GLU A 43 -12.45 18.23 -15.25
N VAL A 44 -11.14 18.01 -15.31
CA VAL A 44 -10.13 19.07 -15.16
C VAL A 44 -8.97 18.79 -16.09
N GLU A 45 -8.60 19.82 -16.86
CA GLU A 45 -7.58 19.83 -17.91
C GLU A 45 -6.23 19.27 -17.46
N GLU A 46 -5.71 18.33 -18.26
CA GLU A 46 -4.36 17.79 -18.13
C GLU A 46 -3.34 18.86 -18.57
N ASN A 47 -2.65 19.47 -17.60
CA ASN A 47 -1.36 20.09 -17.90
C ASN A 47 -0.34 18.96 -18.15
N LYS A 48 -0.17 18.64 -19.44
CA LYS A 48 0.87 17.74 -19.94
C LYS A 48 2.21 18.46 -19.86
N ASN A 49 2.98 18.16 -18.82
CA ASN A 49 4.42 18.25 -18.91
C ASN A 49 5.07 17.16 -18.05
N GLU A 50 6.03 16.52 -18.72
CA GLU A 50 7.11 15.69 -18.21
C GLU A 50 6.84 14.18 -18.15
N ASN A 51 7.47 13.53 -19.14
CA ASN A 51 7.75 12.11 -19.21
C ASN A 51 8.62 11.73 -18.00
N GLU A 52 8.11 10.90 -17.10
CA GLU A 52 8.95 10.14 -16.17
C GLU A 52 8.65 8.66 -16.39
N GLU A 53 9.60 8.00 -17.05
CA GLU A 53 9.73 6.54 -17.00
C GLU A 53 9.75 6.12 -15.53
N PHE A 54 8.92 5.12 -15.21
CA PHE A 54 8.91 4.50 -13.90
C PHE A 54 10.26 3.78 -13.69
N GLU A 55 11.23 4.48 -13.11
CA GLU A 55 12.46 3.85 -12.66
C GLU A 55 12.14 2.99 -11.42
N PRO A 56 12.47 1.69 -11.44
CA PRO A 56 12.43 0.88 -10.23
C PRO A 56 13.42 1.48 -9.22
N ALA A 57 13.01 1.51 -7.95
CA ALA A 57 13.78 2.06 -6.84
C ALA A 57 15.26 1.66 -6.93
N THR A 58 16.12 2.63 -7.21
CA THR A 58 17.57 2.46 -7.22
C THR A 58 18.07 2.33 -5.78
N ASP A 59 19.00 1.40 -5.60
CA ASP A 59 19.64 1.12 -4.33
C ASP A 59 20.25 2.40 -3.73
N ILE A 60 20.01 2.64 -2.44
CA ILE A 60 20.71 3.69 -1.70
C ILE A 60 22.18 3.25 -1.57
N VAL A 61 23.03 3.72 -2.49
CA VAL A 61 24.47 3.51 -2.46
C VAL A 61 25.08 4.41 -1.40
N ILE A 62 25.38 3.84 -0.21
CA ILE A 62 26.32 4.46 0.73
C ILE A 62 27.71 4.27 0.14
N ASN A 63 28.33 5.38 -0.24
CA ASN A 63 29.57 5.41 -0.98
C ASN A 63 30.78 5.12 -0.06
N THR A 64 31.25 3.87 -0.03
CA THR A 64 32.57 3.50 0.51
C THR A 64 33.36 2.77 -0.58
N ARG A 65 34.58 3.26 -0.81
CA ARG A 65 35.47 2.92 -1.94
C ARG A 65 35.91 1.44 -1.96
N GLU A 66 35.79 0.86 -3.15
CA GLU A 66 36.50 -0.26 -3.79
C GLU A 66 36.94 -1.49 -2.96
N SER A 67 36.35 -2.65 -3.29
CA SER A 67 37.12 -3.84 -3.72
C SER A 67 36.20 -4.82 -4.46
N THR A 68 36.66 -5.30 -5.61
CA THR A 68 36.02 -6.26 -6.52
C THR A 68 35.71 -7.59 -5.83
N ALA A 69 34.45 -7.78 -5.45
CA ALA A 69 33.88 -9.08 -5.14
C ALA A 69 32.77 -9.36 -6.16
N LYS A 70 32.79 -10.54 -6.78
CA LYS A 70 31.63 -11.06 -7.53
C LYS A 70 30.44 -11.03 -6.57
N GLN A 71 29.57 -10.03 -6.69
CA GLN A 71 28.35 -9.99 -5.91
C GLN A 71 27.46 -11.13 -6.41
N GLU A 72 27.43 -12.20 -5.64
CA GLU A 72 26.35 -13.18 -5.68
C GLU A 72 25.04 -12.42 -5.68
N ILE A 73 24.17 -12.70 -6.65
CA ILE A 73 22.81 -12.16 -6.69
C ILE A 73 22.15 -12.65 -5.39
N LYS A 74 22.06 -11.78 -4.37
CA LYS A 74 21.23 -12.05 -3.21
C LYS A 74 19.82 -12.25 -3.75
N GLU A 75 19.29 -13.46 -3.58
CA GLU A 75 17.86 -13.70 -3.75
C GLU A 75 17.13 -12.64 -2.93
N ASN A 76 16.30 -11.82 -3.60
CA ASN A 76 15.49 -10.80 -2.96
C ASN A 76 14.33 -11.47 -2.22
N LEU A 77 14.64 -12.30 -1.24
CA LEU A 77 13.66 -12.97 -0.39
C LEU A 77 12.97 -11.91 0.48
N PRO A 78 11.67 -12.10 0.78
CA PRO A 78 10.96 -11.21 1.68
C PRO A 78 11.65 -11.12 3.04
N GLN A 79 11.96 -9.90 3.46
CA GLN A 79 12.52 -9.60 4.79
C GLN A 79 11.68 -8.53 5.49
N GLY A 80 11.50 -8.67 6.80
CA GLY A 80 10.73 -7.75 7.62
C GLY A 80 9.22 -7.95 7.51
N SER A 81 8.47 -6.87 7.70
CA SER A 81 7.01 -6.88 7.76
C SER A 81 6.39 -6.33 6.47
N ARG A 82 5.18 -6.80 6.12
CA ARG A 82 4.41 -6.33 4.97
C ARG A 82 2.99 -5.99 5.38
N ILE A 83 2.44 -4.95 4.76
CA ILE A 83 1.00 -4.66 4.85
C ILE A 83 0.33 -5.42 3.71
N VAL A 84 -0.61 -6.30 4.05
CA VAL A 84 -1.25 -7.20 3.08
C VAL A 84 -2.77 -7.08 3.14
N ASP A 85 -3.40 -7.12 1.98
CA ASP A 85 -4.81 -7.45 1.86
C ASP A 85 -4.96 -8.96 2.03
N ILE A 86 -5.48 -9.39 3.18
CA ILE A 86 -5.60 -10.81 3.55
C ILE A 86 -6.44 -11.58 2.53
N ASN A 87 -7.48 -10.97 1.97
CA ASN A 87 -8.34 -11.64 0.99
C ASN A 87 -7.61 -11.81 -0.35
N GLN A 88 -6.88 -10.79 -0.78
CA GLN A 88 -6.07 -10.88 -2.00
C GLN A 88 -4.97 -11.93 -1.86
N LEU A 89 -4.24 -11.91 -0.73
CA LEU A 89 -3.17 -12.87 -0.46
C LEU A 89 -3.72 -14.30 -0.42
N ARG A 90 -4.82 -14.53 0.30
CA ARG A 90 -5.49 -15.84 0.35
C ARG A 90 -5.83 -16.36 -1.04
N LYS A 91 -6.47 -15.53 -1.88
CA LYS A 91 -6.85 -15.93 -3.25
C LYS A 91 -5.64 -16.33 -4.09
N GLY A 92 -4.54 -15.57 -3.98
CA GLY A 92 -3.31 -15.89 -4.70
C GLY A 92 -2.64 -17.18 -4.22
N LEU A 93 -2.80 -17.55 -2.95
CA LEU A 93 -2.22 -18.77 -2.37
C LEU A 93 -3.11 -20.01 -2.49
N GLU A 94 -4.38 -19.86 -2.92
CA GLU A 94 -5.39 -20.92 -2.87
C GLU A 94 -5.02 -22.15 -3.70
N SER A 95 -4.56 -21.93 -4.94
CA SER A 95 -4.10 -23.01 -5.82
C SER A 95 -3.14 -22.50 -6.88
N CYS A 96 -2.30 -23.39 -7.37
CA CYS A 96 -1.43 -23.14 -8.51
C CYS A 96 -2.27 -23.01 -9.79
N PRO A 97 -2.25 -21.87 -10.52
CA PRO A 97 -2.97 -21.72 -11.79
C PRO A 97 -2.60 -22.75 -12.86
N PHE A 98 -1.40 -23.34 -12.79
CA PHE A 98 -0.88 -24.28 -13.79
C PHE A 98 -1.39 -25.72 -13.58
N CYS A 99 -1.28 -26.26 -12.36
CA CYS A 99 -1.67 -27.65 -12.06
C CYS A 99 -2.93 -27.79 -11.21
N LYS A 100 -3.50 -26.68 -10.71
CA LYS A 100 -4.68 -26.61 -9.84
C LYS A 100 -4.51 -27.21 -8.43
N GLU A 101 -3.35 -27.78 -8.13
CA GLU A 101 -2.98 -28.21 -6.78
C GLU A 101 -2.67 -27.02 -5.86
N GLY A 102 -2.88 -27.18 -4.56
CA GLY A 102 -2.67 -26.12 -3.58
C GLY A 102 -2.78 -26.59 -2.14
N PRO A 103 -2.54 -25.70 -1.16
CA PRO A 103 -2.19 -24.27 -1.34
C PRO A 103 -0.71 -24.05 -1.70
N LEU A 104 -0.41 -22.86 -2.25
CA LEU A 104 0.97 -22.39 -2.41
C LEU A 104 1.54 -22.00 -1.04
N SER A 105 2.75 -22.47 -0.73
CA SER A 105 3.42 -22.19 0.55
C SER A 105 4.27 -20.91 0.46
N LEU A 106 4.11 -20.01 1.44
CA LEU A 106 5.00 -18.85 1.60
C LEU A 106 6.46 -19.26 1.90
N SER A 107 6.70 -20.50 2.34
CA SER A 107 8.07 -21.03 2.51
C SER A 107 8.77 -21.26 1.17
N ASN A 108 8.02 -21.33 0.07
CA ASN A 108 8.55 -21.53 -1.28
C ASN A 108 8.67 -20.22 -2.07
N VAL A 109 8.69 -19.07 -1.39
CA VAL A 109 8.98 -17.79 -2.05
C VAL A 109 10.43 -17.80 -2.50
N GLN A 110 10.65 -17.61 -3.80
CA GLN A 110 11.98 -17.50 -4.41
C GLN A 110 12.42 -16.04 -4.54
N GLN A 111 11.46 -15.13 -4.70
CA GLN A 111 11.72 -13.72 -4.91
C GLN A 111 10.52 -12.86 -4.49
N GLU A 112 10.81 -11.66 -4.01
CA GLU A 112 9.88 -10.56 -3.86
C GLU A 112 10.24 -9.40 -4.80
N LYS A 113 9.22 -8.75 -5.36
CA LYS A 113 9.34 -7.42 -5.96
C LYS A 113 8.40 -6.45 -5.25
N LEU A 114 8.95 -5.32 -4.82
CA LEU A 114 8.21 -4.28 -4.11
C LEU A 114 7.63 -3.25 -5.08
N TYR A 115 6.42 -2.80 -4.79
CA TYR A 115 5.69 -1.76 -5.51
C TYR A 115 5.09 -0.78 -4.49
N GLY A 116 5.97 -0.01 -3.84
CA GLY A 116 5.63 0.77 -2.65
C GLY A 116 5.38 -0.16 -1.46
N LEU A 117 4.18 -0.09 -0.89
CA LEU A 117 3.74 -0.92 0.24
C LEU A 117 3.15 -2.27 -0.19
N ALA A 118 2.97 -2.48 -1.50
CA ALA A 118 2.55 -3.75 -2.07
C ALA A 118 3.76 -4.59 -2.52
N SER A 119 3.54 -5.89 -2.61
CA SER A 119 4.54 -6.86 -3.07
C SER A 119 3.96 -7.81 -4.11
N LYS A 120 4.84 -8.27 -5.00
CA LYS A 120 4.68 -9.48 -5.78
C LYS A 120 5.61 -10.55 -5.24
N LEU A 121 5.02 -11.65 -4.77
CA LEU A 121 5.72 -12.83 -4.29
C LEU A 121 5.79 -13.86 -5.43
N TYR A 122 6.99 -14.30 -5.77
CA TYR A 122 7.24 -15.34 -6.75
C TYR A 122 7.40 -16.67 -6.01
N ILE A 123 6.36 -17.51 -6.05
CA ILE A 123 6.23 -18.72 -5.23
C ILE A 123 6.28 -19.97 -6.10
N GLN A 124 7.23 -20.84 -5.83
CA GLN A 124 7.34 -22.13 -6.52
C GLN A 124 6.26 -23.10 -6.03
N CYS A 125 5.48 -23.65 -6.96
CA CYS A 125 4.54 -24.71 -6.64
C CYS A 125 5.27 -26.00 -6.28
N GLN A 126 4.94 -26.60 -5.13
CA GLN A 126 5.56 -27.85 -4.68
C GLN A 126 5.18 -29.07 -5.55
N PHE A 127 4.11 -28.98 -6.34
CA PHE A 127 3.58 -30.10 -7.12
C PHE A 127 4.10 -30.11 -8.57
N CYS A 128 4.11 -28.95 -9.24
CA CYS A 128 4.51 -28.84 -10.65
C CYS A 128 5.77 -28.00 -10.89
N SER A 129 6.39 -27.49 -9.83
CA SER A 129 7.59 -26.63 -9.87
C SER A 129 7.47 -25.31 -10.64
N GLN A 130 6.29 -24.97 -11.16
CA GLN A 130 6.03 -23.68 -11.81
C GLN A 130 6.06 -22.54 -10.80
N THR A 131 6.64 -21.40 -11.17
CA THR A 131 6.68 -20.18 -10.37
C THR A 131 5.39 -19.39 -10.58
N ASN A 132 4.71 -19.09 -9.48
CA ASN A 132 3.42 -18.38 -9.44
C ASN A 132 3.67 -16.96 -8.91
N VAL A 133 2.94 -15.99 -9.44
CA VAL A 133 3.02 -14.61 -8.96
C VAL A 133 1.81 -14.33 -8.09
N VAL A 134 2.06 -14.04 -6.81
CA VAL A 134 1.03 -13.72 -5.82
C VAL A 134 1.18 -12.26 -5.40
N GLU A 135 0.15 -11.47 -5.63
CA GLU A 135 0.11 -10.05 -5.24
C GLU A 135 -0.44 -9.89 -3.81
N THR A 136 0.15 -9.02 -3.00
CA THR A 136 -0.29 -8.78 -1.61
C THR A 136 -1.39 -7.73 -1.48
N SER A 137 -1.71 -7.01 -2.55
CA SER A 137 -2.74 -5.97 -2.59
C SER A 137 -3.47 -6.02 -3.93
N LEU A 138 -4.74 -5.64 -3.93
CA LEU A 138 -5.45 -5.29 -5.16
C LEU A 138 -4.79 -4.10 -5.84
N ALA A 139 -5.03 -3.96 -7.15
CA ALA A 139 -4.60 -2.83 -7.94
C ALA A 139 -5.77 -2.24 -8.74
N HIS A 140 -5.70 -0.94 -9.02
CA HIS A 140 -6.65 -0.18 -9.80
C HIS A 140 -5.93 0.68 -10.84
N LYS A 141 -6.66 1.14 -11.86
CA LYS A 141 -6.10 2.08 -12.83
C LYS A 141 -6.10 3.49 -12.25
N SER A 142 -4.98 4.19 -12.42
CA SER A 142 -4.86 5.60 -12.05
C SER A 142 -5.52 6.48 -13.12
N GLY A 143 -6.85 6.56 -13.15
CA GLY A 143 -7.58 7.21 -14.25
C GLY A 143 -7.71 6.35 -15.51
N ALA A 144 -8.28 6.89 -16.59
CA ALA A 144 -8.67 6.11 -17.79
C ALA A 144 -7.48 5.41 -18.48
N SER A 145 -6.34 6.10 -18.57
CA SER A 145 -5.13 5.63 -19.26
C SER A 145 -3.90 5.55 -18.37
N GLY A 146 -4.03 5.82 -17.07
CA GLY A 146 -2.87 5.84 -16.18
C GLY A 146 -2.40 4.45 -15.75
N PRO A 147 -1.18 4.36 -15.20
CA PRO A 147 -0.60 3.10 -14.77
C PRO A 147 -1.40 2.45 -13.64
N MET A 148 -1.23 1.14 -13.50
CA MET A 148 -1.81 0.39 -12.38
C MET A 148 -1.18 0.84 -11.07
N ALA A 149 -2.01 1.16 -10.09
CA ALA A 149 -1.62 1.53 -8.74
C ALA A 149 -2.17 0.50 -7.75
N TYR A 150 -1.34 0.09 -6.79
CA TYR A 150 -1.81 -0.79 -5.72
C TYR A 150 -2.67 -0.02 -4.72
N ASP A 151 -3.81 -0.61 -4.38
CA ASP A 151 -4.80 -0.08 -3.44
C ASP A 151 -4.18 0.32 -2.10
N ILE A 152 -3.26 -0.49 -1.59
CA ILE A 152 -2.63 -0.23 -0.30
C ILE A 152 -1.80 1.06 -0.29
N ASN A 153 -1.21 1.44 -1.42
CA ASN A 153 -0.47 2.70 -1.56
C ASN A 153 -1.44 3.89 -1.46
N THR A 154 -2.51 3.88 -2.25
CA THR A 154 -3.53 4.95 -2.21
C THR A 154 -4.20 5.03 -0.83
N LYS A 155 -4.55 3.88 -0.23
CA LYS A 155 -5.16 3.83 1.11
C LYS A 155 -4.23 4.40 2.19
N SER A 156 -2.94 4.12 2.12
CA SER A 156 -1.97 4.62 3.11
C SER A 156 -1.76 6.13 3.00
N VAL A 157 -1.77 6.67 1.77
CA VAL A 157 -1.73 8.13 1.57
C VAL A 157 -3.03 8.79 2.01
N LEU A 158 -4.19 8.22 1.66
CA LEU A 158 -5.47 8.72 2.15
C LEU A 158 -5.53 8.72 3.69
N ALA A 159 -5.02 7.68 4.35
CA ALA A 159 -4.90 7.64 5.80
C ALA A 159 -3.95 8.73 6.33
N SER A 160 -2.85 8.99 5.63
CA SER A 160 -1.89 10.05 5.98
C SER A 160 -2.56 11.43 5.91
N LEU A 161 -3.30 11.70 4.82
CA LEU A 161 -4.08 12.93 4.66
C LEU A 161 -5.16 13.07 5.74
N HIS A 162 -5.90 11.99 6.02
CA HIS A 162 -6.95 11.99 7.04
C HIS A 162 -6.41 12.25 8.46
N THR A 163 -5.18 11.81 8.75
CA THR A 163 -4.52 11.97 10.04
C THR A 163 -3.65 13.22 10.14
N GLY A 164 -3.53 14.00 9.04
CA GLY A 164 -2.72 15.22 9.00
C GLY A 164 -1.22 14.97 9.01
N ILE A 165 -0.76 13.79 8.57
CA ILE A 165 0.65 13.45 8.48
C ILE A 165 1.14 13.44 7.02
N GLY A 166 2.36 13.91 6.79
CA GLY A 166 3.02 13.86 5.49
C GLY A 166 3.85 12.60 5.30
N GLU A 167 4.45 12.49 4.11
CA GLU A 167 5.35 11.39 3.70
C GLU A 167 6.41 11.06 4.76
N THR A 168 7.12 12.06 5.30
CA THR A 168 8.19 11.86 6.28
C THR A 168 7.70 11.11 7.52
N HIS A 169 6.52 11.46 8.04
CA HIS A 169 5.94 10.81 9.21
C HIS A 169 5.45 9.39 8.87
N LEU A 170 4.82 9.20 7.70
CA LEU A 170 4.40 7.88 7.25
C LEU A 170 5.62 6.95 7.11
N ASN A 171 6.66 7.38 6.41
CA ASN A 171 7.87 6.60 6.22
C ASN A 171 8.58 6.33 7.56
N GLY A 172 8.62 7.30 8.49
CA GLY A 172 9.13 7.07 9.83
C GLY A 172 8.40 5.96 10.58
N ILE A 173 7.06 5.94 10.53
CA ILE A 173 6.23 4.88 11.13
C ILE A 173 6.53 3.52 10.47
N LEU A 174 6.56 3.47 9.14
CA LEU A 174 6.83 2.23 8.39
C LEU A 174 8.22 1.67 8.68
N SER A 175 9.25 2.52 8.72
CA SER A 175 10.61 2.13 9.05
C SER A 175 10.72 1.53 10.45
N VAL A 176 10.06 2.12 11.46
CA VAL A 176 10.04 1.58 12.84
C VAL A 176 9.39 0.20 12.89
N MET A 177 8.37 -0.05 12.06
CA MET A 177 7.71 -1.35 11.95
C MET A 177 8.44 -2.34 11.05
N ASN A 178 9.62 -1.99 10.51
CA ASN A 178 10.36 -2.78 9.54
C ASN A 178 9.52 -3.12 8.28
N ILE A 179 8.72 -2.15 7.82
CA ILE A 179 7.92 -2.23 6.60
C ILE A 179 8.59 -1.37 5.52
N PRO A 180 8.63 -1.82 4.26
CA PRO A 180 9.12 -1.02 3.15
C PRO A 180 8.44 0.35 3.10
N THR A 181 9.22 1.38 2.81
CA THR A 181 8.75 2.75 2.68
C THR A 181 8.24 3.02 1.28
N MET A 182 7.51 4.12 1.12
CA MET A 182 7.10 4.60 -0.20
C MET A 182 7.95 5.81 -0.59
N THR A 183 8.32 5.91 -1.87
CA THR A 183 9.08 7.06 -2.36
C THR A 183 8.24 8.34 -2.35
N ARG A 184 8.90 9.49 -2.21
CA ARG A 184 8.24 10.80 -2.28
C ARG A 184 7.40 10.98 -3.54
N ALA A 185 7.93 10.59 -4.70
CA ALA A 185 7.21 10.65 -5.97
C ALA A 185 5.92 9.80 -5.93
N SER A 186 6.02 8.55 -5.47
CA SER A 186 4.86 7.66 -5.31
C SER A 186 3.83 8.24 -4.33
N PHE A 187 4.30 8.78 -3.19
CA PHE A 187 3.43 9.44 -2.22
C PHE A 187 2.68 10.62 -2.86
N LYS A 188 3.38 11.52 -3.55
CA LYS A 188 2.80 12.71 -4.18
C LYS A 188 1.79 12.37 -5.27
N THR A 189 2.07 11.36 -6.08
CA THR A 189 1.12 10.89 -7.09
C THR A 189 -0.17 10.38 -6.45
N ARG A 190 -0.04 9.56 -5.40
CA ARG A 190 -1.18 9.03 -4.65
C ARG A 190 -1.92 10.10 -3.83
N GLU A 191 -1.20 11.13 -3.38
CA GLU A 191 -1.76 12.28 -2.66
C GLU A 191 -2.69 13.09 -3.56
N ARG A 192 -2.26 13.39 -4.80
CA ARG A 192 -3.10 14.08 -5.80
C ARG A 192 -4.34 13.27 -6.15
N GLU A 193 -4.17 11.96 -6.29
CA GLU A 193 -5.28 11.04 -6.58
C GLU A 193 -6.31 11.00 -5.45
N ALA A 194 -5.84 10.81 -4.21
CA ALA A 194 -6.71 10.82 -3.03
C ALA A 194 -7.35 12.19 -2.80
N GLY A 195 -6.64 13.28 -3.09
CA GLY A 195 -7.13 14.66 -2.99
C GLY A 195 -8.39 14.88 -3.84
N LYS A 196 -8.39 14.43 -5.10
CA LYS A 196 -9.57 14.51 -5.98
C LYS A 196 -10.79 13.80 -5.39
N VAL A 197 -10.58 12.64 -4.76
CA VAL A 197 -11.66 11.89 -4.11
C VAL A 197 -12.18 12.63 -2.87
N VAL A 198 -11.27 13.17 -2.05
CA VAL A 198 -11.63 13.96 -0.86
C VAL A 198 -12.44 15.20 -1.26
N GLU A 199 -12.00 15.92 -2.29
CA GLU A 199 -12.69 17.09 -2.85
C GLU A 199 -14.09 16.73 -3.36
N ALA A 200 -14.22 15.65 -4.14
CA ALA A 200 -15.52 15.20 -4.64
C ALA A 200 -16.48 14.85 -3.49
N VAL A 201 -16.00 14.14 -2.46
CA VAL A 201 -16.83 13.79 -1.29
C VAL A 201 -17.23 15.03 -0.49
N ALA A 202 -16.35 16.04 -0.38
CA ALA A 202 -16.66 17.30 0.30
C ALA A 202 -17.63 18.19 -0.49
N GLY A 203 -17.60 18.14 -1.82
CA GLY A 203 -18.53 18.87 -2.68
C GLY A 203 -19.97 18.31 -2.70
N HIS A 204 -20.17 17.09 -2.18
CA HIS A 204 -21.46 16.41 -2.09
C HIS A 204 -22.10 16.43 -0.69
N THR A 205 -21.59 17.24 0.24
CA THR A 205 -22.18 17.46 1.59
C THR A 205 -22.81 18.82 1.72
#